data_AF-A0A8V8TMZ8-F1
#
_entry.id   AF-A0A8V8TMZ8-F1
#
_cell.length_a   1.000
_cell.length_b   1.000
_cell.length_c   1.000
_cell.angle_alpha   90.00
_cell.angle_beta   90.00
_cell.angle_gamma   90.00
#
_symmetry.space_group_name_H-M   'P 1'
#
loop_
_entity.id
_entity.type
_entity.pdbx_description
1 polymer ?
#
loop_
_entity_poly.entity_id
_entity_poly.type
_entity_poly.pdbx_seq_one_letter_code
_entity_poly.pdbx_strand_id
1 'polypeptide(L)' 'MSGALDVLQMKEEDVLKFLAAGTHLGGTNLDFQMEQYIYKRKSDG' A
#
# COMPACT_ATOMS: atom_id res chain seq x y z
N MET A 1 16.14 -4.19 2.73
CA MET A 1 15.70 -3.89 1.35
C MET A 1 15.53 -5.21 0.62
N SER A 2 14.50 -5.35 -0.23
CA SER A 2 14.28 -6.53 -1.07
C SER A 2 15.43 -6.82 -2.06
N GLY A 3 16.41 -5.92 -2.16
CA GLY A 3 17.72 -6.19 -2.78
C GLY A 3 17.66 -6.46 -4.27
N ALA A 4 16.56 -6.07 -4.94
CA ALA A 4 16.26 -6.39 -6.33
C ALA A 4 16.24 -7.90 -6.64
N LEU A 5 16.01 -8.75 -5.62
CA LEU A 5 15.85 -10.19 -5.82
C LEU A 5 14.49 -10.46 -6.46
N ASP A 6 14.50 -11.04 -7.66
CA ASP A 6 13.30 -11.33 -8.45
C ASP A 6 12.27 -12.18 -7.69
N VAL A 7 12.75 -13.16 -6.91
CA VAL A 7 11.89 -14.02 -6.07
C VAL A 7 11.12 -13.26 -4.99
N LEU A 8 11.55 -12.05 -4.63
CA LEU A 8 10.89 -11.20 -3.64
C LEU A 8 10.04 -10.09 -4.27
N GLN A 9 9.97 -10.02 -5.60
CA GLN A 9 9.10 -9.06 -6.27
C GLN A 9 7.62 -9.41 -6.06
N MET A 10 6.81 -8.36 -5.89
CA MET A 10 5.36 -8.50 -5.80
C MET A 10 4.80 -8.92 -7.16
N LYS A 11 4.04 -10.01 -7.20
CA LYS A 11 3.40 -10.48 -8.44
C LYS A 11 2.01 -9.87 -8.56
N GLU A 12 1.48 -9.83 -9.79
CA GLU A 12 0.15 -9.31 -10.08
C GLU A 12 -0.94 -9.97 -9.22
N GLU A 13 -0.87 -11.28 -9.04
CA GLU A 13 -1.82 -12.03 -8.20
C GLU A 13 -1.81 -11.59 -6.73
N ASP A 14 -0.66 -11.13 -6.21
CA ASP A 14 -0.55 -10.65 -4.84
C ASP A 14 -1.17 -9.26 -4.70
N VAL A 15 -0.94 -8.38 -5.69
CA VAL A 15 -1.59 -7.06 -5.79
C VAL A 15 -3.10 -7.22 -5.81
N LEU A 16 -3.62 -8.12 -6.63
CA LEU A 16 -5.06 -8.36 -6.74
C LEU A 16 -5.67 -8.79 -5.40
N LYS A 17 -4.98 -9.64 -4.64
CA LYS A 17 -5.43 -10.05 -3.30
C LYS A 17 -5.45 -8.89 -2.32
N PHE A 18 -4.42 -8.03 -2.31
CA PHE A 18 -4.39 -6.83 -1.46
C PHE A 18 -5.50 -5.83 -1.79
N LEU A 19 -5.77 -5.63 -3.09
CA LEU A 19 -6.85 -4.76 -3.54
C LEU A 19 -8.22 -5.31 -3.13
N ALA A 20 -8.46 -6.61 -3.37
CA ALA A 20 -9.71 -7.27 -3.02
C ALA A 20 -9.97 -7.29 -1.51
N ALA A 21 -8.93 -7.44 -0.69
CA ALA A 21 -9.04 -7.42 0.77
C ALA A 21 -9.10 -5.99 1.35
N GLY A 22 -8.94 -4.93 0.54
CA GLY A 22 -9.03 -3.54 0.99
C GLY A 22 -7.85 -3.08 1.86
N THR A 23 -6.77 -3.84 1.94
CA THR A 23 -5.64 -3.55 2.86
C THR A 23 -4.83 -2.31 2.50
N HIS A 24 -4.96 -1.82 1.27
CA HIS A 24 -4.32 -0.60 0.79
C HIS A 24 -5.05 0.68 1.26
N LEU A 25 -6.23 0.54 1.87
CA LEU A 25 -7.01 1.66 2.40
C LEU A 25 -6.61 1.94 3.85
N GLY A 26 -6.23 3.19 4.11
CA GLY A 26 -6.00 3.69 5.47
C GLY A 26 -7.27 4.29 6.08
N GLY A 27 -7.17 4.73 7.34
CA GLY A 27 -8.18 5.58 7.96
C GLY A 27 -8.11 7.03 7.49
N THR A 28 -9.05 7.85 7.97
CA THR A 28 -9.15 9.29 7.63
C THR A 28 -8.14 10.16 8.41
N ASN A 29 -7.62 9.64 9.52
CA ASN A 29 -6.60 10.26 10.36
C ASN A 29 -5.20 9.90 9.89
N LEU A 30 -4.27 10.85 10.02
CA LEU A 30 -2.88 10.69 9.61
C LEU A 30 -1.94 11.09 10.74
N ASP A 31 -1.03 10.19 11.07
CA ASP A 31 0.18 10.52 11.83
C ASP A 31 1.22 11.11 10.87
N PHE A 32 1.87 12.21 11.26
CA PHE A 32 2.94 12.84 10.49
C PHE A 32 4.05 11.87 10.09
N GLN A 33 4.37 10.90 10.96
CA GLN A 33 5.40 9.89 10.69
C GLN A 33 4.99 8.92 9.56
N MET A 34 3.70 8.80 9.27
CA MET A 34 3.15 7.87 8.28
C MET A 34 2.95 8.51 6.89
N GLU A 35 3.16 9.82 6.75
CA GLU A 35 2.94 10.56 5.49
C GLU A 35 3.67 9.94 4.30
N GLN A 36 4.89 9.44 4.50
CA GLN A 36 5.73 8.89 3.43
C GLN A 36 5.21 7.57 2.86
N TYR A 37 4.32 6.87 3.58
CA TYR A 37 3.74 5.60 3.13
C TYR A 37 2.42 5.78 2.38
N ILE A 38 1.88 7.00 2.33
CA ILE A 38 0.62 7.30 1.66
C ILE A 38 0.89 7.87 0.28
N TYR A 39 0.29 7.25 -0.74
CA TYR A 39 0.38 7.74 -2.10
C TYR A 39 -0.53 8.96 -2.35
N LYS A 40 -1.81 8.87 -1.97
CA LYS A 40 -2.80 9.93 -2.17
C LYS A 40 -4.00 9.75 -1.23
N ARG A 41 -4.67 10.86 -0.90
CA ARG A 41 -5.94 10.90 -0.18
C ARG A 41 -7.13 10.92 -1.14
N LYS A 42 -8.18 10.15 -0.84
CA LYS A 42 -9.44 10.17 -1.61
C LYS A 42 -10.26 11.42 -1.23
N SER A 43 -11.23 11.79 -2.07
CA SER A 43 -12.07 12.97 -1.83
C SER A 43 -13.02 12.81 -0.64
N ASP A 44 -13.32 11.57 -0.25
CA ASP A 44 -14.17 11.22 0.90
C ASP A 44 -13.43 11.23 2.25
N GLY A 45 -12.13 11.55 2.25
CA GLY A 45 -11.31 11.65 3.46
C GLY A 45 -10.40 10.47 3.64
#